data_AF-A0A2D7EX01-F1
#
_entry.id   AF-A0A2D7EX01-F1
#
_cell.length_a   1.000
_cell.length_b   1.000
_cell.length_c   1.000
_cell.angle_alpha   90.00
_cell.angle_beta   90.00
_cell.angle_gamma   90.00
#
_symmetry.space_group_name_H-M   'P 1'
#
loop_
_entity.id
_entity.type
_entity.pdbx_description
1 polymer ?
#
loop_
_entity_poly.entity_id
_entity_poly.type
_entity_poly.pdbx_seq_one_letter_code
_entity_poly.pdbx_strand_id
1 'polypeptide(L)'
;MIIEPRIKGFLCTTAHPVGCAQEVLQQIAYVKKKGPIKNGPSRVLIIGASGGYGMASRISAAFGSEASTVGVFYERPAQKKRTASPGWYKSAAFSREAANNGLYVGNINGDAYSNEVKKQTVELIKRDLDKVDMVVYSLAAPQRTLPDGTVFRSVLKPIGRPFSGVTIDINTSKIRPVSLEPASENEITETVKVMGGEDWELWIKTLMEGGALAEGCITTNYTYLGSEVTWPIYNHGTIGKAKEDLDRAARFINAQLSSLGGTARVAVMKGLLTSASSAIPGMALYLSLLYKVMKEAGSHEDCIQQTTRLFSSKLFGEGDLVTDDAGRIRMDEWELAEDIQSYVSRNWLKVTESNLRELTDFTGYQKAFLQLHGFGFQDIDYLADVSPSVAMTLVG
;
A
#
# COMPACT_ATOMS: atom_id res chain seq x y z
N MET A 1 -21.87 6.15 19.31
CA MET A 1 -20.82 6.37 20.31
C MET A 1 -19.90 7.47 19.78
N ILE A 2 -19.37 8.31 20.66
CA ILE A 2 -18.28 9.23 20.31
C ILE A 2 -17.00 8.39 20.15
N ILE A 3 -16.30 8.56 19.03
CA ILE A 3 -15.08 7.80 18.68
C ILE A 3 -13.91 8.78 18.63
N GLU A 4 -12.93 8.57 19.51
CA GLU A 4 -11.70 9.38 19.58
C GLU A 4 -10.47 8.56 19.13
N PRO A 5 -9.38 9.23 18.68
CA PRO A 5 -8.14 8.56 18.34
C PRO A 5 -7.47 7.99 19.60
N ARG A 6 -7.18 6.68 19.59
CA ARG A 6 -6.46 6.00 20.69
C ARG A 6 -5.10 5.52 20.21
N ILE A 7 -4.11 6.39 20.33
CA ILE A 7 -2.76 6.21 19.81
C ILE A 7 -1.82 5.68 20.91
N LYS A 8 -1.07 4.62 20.59
CA LYS A 8 0.01 4.06 21.40
C LYS A 8 1.24 3.88 20.52
N GLY A 9 2.26 4.72 20.72
CA GLY A 9 3.42 4.75 19.84
C GLY A 9 3.01 5.10 18.40
N PHE A 10 3.26 4.18 17.47
CA PHE A 10 2.91 4.30 16.05
C PHE A 10 1.59 3.59 15.68
N LEU A 11 0.85 3.05 16.65
CA LEU A 11 -0.41 2.33 16.41
C LEU A 11 -1.60 3.16 16.90
N CYS A 12 -2.57 3.40 16.04
CA CYS A 12 -3.90 3.85 16.46
C CYS A 12 -4.85 2.64 16.53
N THR A 13 -5.49 2.46 17.68
CA THR A 13 -6.36 1.30 17.95
C THR A 13 -7.84 1.55 17.64
N THR A 14 -8.18 2.77 17.20
CA THR A 14 -9.52 3.18 16.82
C THR A 14 -9.52 3.74 15.39
N ALA A 15 -10.67 3.67 14.73
CA ALA A 15 -10.89 4.34 13.45
C ALA A 15 -12.28 4.96 13.40
N HIS A 16 -12.39 6.13 12.76
CA HIS A 16 -13.64 6.88 12.63
C HIS A 16 -14.33 6.55 11.29
N PRO A 17 -15.55 5.97 11.29
CA PRO A 17 -16.20 5.49 10.07
C PRO A 17 -16.47 6.61 9.06
N VAL A 18 -16.98 7.76 9.53
CA VAL A 18 -17.28 8.92 8.66
C VAL A 18 -16.01 9.51 8.07
N GLY A 19 -14.89 9.50 8.81
CA GLY A 19 -13.64 10.06 8.33
C GLY A 19 -12.91 9.15 7.36
N CYS A 20 -12.95 7.84 7.58
CA CYS A 20 -12.49 6.89 6.57
C CYS A 20 -13.30 7.02 5.27
N ALA A 21 -14.62 7.24 5.35
CA ALA A 21 -15.43 7.50 4.17
C ALA A 21 -15.04 8.82 3.47
N GLN A 22 -14.79 9.89 4.23
CA GLN A 22 -14.35 11.17 3.69
C GLN A 22 -13.02 11.08 2.96
N GLU A 23 -12.05 10.33 3.50
CA GLU A 23 -10.78 10.08 2.82
C GLU A 23 -11.00 9.40 1.46
N VAL A 24 -11.83 8.35 1.40
CA VAL A 24 -12.17 7.65 0.15
C VAL A 24 -12.83 8.61 -0.85
N LEU A 25 -13.77 9.44 -0.39
CA LEU A 25 -14.43 10.44 -1.24
C LEU A 25 -13.42 11.45 -1.81
N GLN A 26 -12.46 11.91 -1.02
CA GLN A 26 -11.40 12.81 -1.49
C GLN A 26 -10.51 12.15 -2.57
N GLN A 27 -10.16 10.88 -2.39
CA GLN A 27 -9.40 10.11 -3.38
C GLN A 27 -10.19 9.92 -4.68
N ILE A 28 -11.47 9.57 -4.59
CA ILE A 28 -12.36 9.45 -5.77
C ILE A 28 -12.48 10.79 -6.50
N ALA A 29 -12.70 11.89 -5.76
CA ALA A 29 -12.80 13.22 -6.33
C ALA A 29 -11.52 13.64 -7.05
N TYR A 30 -10.35 13.28 -6.51
CA TYR A 30 -9.06 13.51 -7.18
C TYR A 30 -8.98 12.77 -8.52
N VAL A 31 -9.31 11.48 -8.57
CA VAL A 31 -9.27 10.67 -9.80
C VAL A 31 -10.24 11.25 -10.85
N LYS A 32 -11.49 11.51 -10.46
CA LYS A 32 -12.49 12.12 -11.35
C LYS A 32 -12.03 13.47 -11.91
N LYS A 33 -11.36 14.29 -11.09
CA LYS A 33 -10.79 15.59 -11.52
C LYS A 33 -9.65 15.44 -12.52
N LYS A 34 -8.87 14.35 -12.45
CA LYS A 34 -7.79 14.07 -13.42
C LYS A 34 -8.32 13.61 -14.78
N GLY A 35 -9.57 13.15 -14.84
CA GLY A 35 -10.22 12.69 -16.06
C GLY A 35 -9.98 11.20 -16.31
N PRO A 36 -10.61 10.66 -17.36
CA PRO A 36 -10.57 9.23 -17.67
C PRO A 36 -9.17 8.77 -18.08
N ILE A 37 -8.81 7.58 -17.63
CA ILE A 37 -7.60 6.85 -18.01
C ILE A 37 -7.93 6.08 -19.28
N LYS A 38 -7.49 6.60 -20.42
CA LYS A 38 -7.70 5.95 -21.72
C LYS A 38 -7.02 4.58 -21.73
N ASN A 39 -7.68 3.60 -22.37
CA ASN A 39 -7.18 2.22 -22.48
C ASN A 39 -6.89 1.55 -21.13
N GLY A 40 -7.49 2.06 -20.05
CA GLY A 40 -7.37 1.48 -18.73
C GLY A 40 -7.98 0.07 -18.66
N PRO A 41 -7.73 -0.65 -17.56
CA PRO A 41 -8.22 -2.00 -17.39
C PRO A 41 -9.74 -1.98 -17.18
N SER A 42 -10.44 -3.04 -17.59
CA SER A 42 -11.90 -3.14 -17.45
C SER A 42 -12.30 -4.02 -16.26
N ARG A 43 -11.47 -5.00 -15.87
CA ARG A 43 -11.76 -5.99 -14.83
C ARG A 43 -10.52 -6.25 -14.00
N VAL A 44 -10.50 -5.71 -12.79
CA VAL A 44 -9.29 -5.67 -11.95
C VAL A 44 -9.47 -6.47 -10.67
N LEU A 45 -8.50 -7.34 -10.39
CA LEU A 45 -8.30 -7.93 -9.07
C LEU A 45 -7.24 -7.13 -8.29
N ILE A 46 -7.55 -6.75 -7.06
CA ILE A 46 -6.62 -6.09 -6.15
C ILE A 46 -6.46 -6.94 -4.89
N ILE A 47 -5.25 -7.43 -4.64
CA ILE A 47 -4.87 -8.18 -3.44
C ILE A 47 -4.24 -7.20 -2.46
N GLY A 48 -4.88 -6.99 -1.30
CA GLY A 48 -4.54 -5.92 -0.36
C GLY A 48 -5.31 -4.62 -0.65
N ALA A 49 -6.61 -4.69 -0.91
CA ALA A 49 -7.39 -3.58 -1.48
C ALA A 49 -8.00 -2.59 -0.48
N SER A 50 -7.69 -2.67 0.82
CA SER A 50 -8.39 -1.95 1.88
C SER A 50 -7.72 -0.65 2.36
N GLY A 51 -6.47 -0.38 1.96
CA GLY A 51 -5.77 0.84 2.31
C GLY A 51 -4.51 1.09 1.48
N GLY A 52 -3.83 2.21 1.73
CA GLY A 52 -2.58 2.57 1.07
C GLY A 52 -2.66 2.51 -0.46
N TYR A 53 -1.59 2.00 -1.08
CA TYR A 53 -1.54 1.85 -2.54
C TYR A 53 -2.60 0.89 -3.09
N GLY A 54 -3.01 -0.15 -2.36
CA GLY A 54 -4.03 -1.07 -2.85
C GLY A 54 -5.42 -0.43 -2.98
N MET A 55 -5.86 0.33 -1.97
CA MET A 55 -7.10 1.11 -2.07
C MET A 55 -6.99 2.18 -3.16
N ALA A 56 -5.87 2.89 -3.22
CA ALA A 56 -5.65 3.93 -4.21
C ALA A 56 -5.67 3.39 -5.66
N SER A 57 -5.09 2.20 -5.90
CA SER A 57 -5.17 1.50 -7.18
C SER A 57 -6.57 1.02 -7.50
N ARG A 58 -7.32 0.53 -6.51
CA ARG A 58 -8.73 0.16 -6.69
C ARG A 58 -9.59 1.37 -7.08
N ILE A 59 -9.37 2.52 -6.44
CA ILE A 59 -10.04 3.79 -6.78
C ILE A 59 -9.62 4.26 -8.18
N SER A 60 -8.32 4.19 -8.51
CA SER A 60 -7.80 4.61 -9.81
C SER A 60 -8.38 3.77 -10.95
N ALA A 61 -8.46 2.44 -10.77
CA ALA A 61 -9.08 1.53 -11.74
C ALA A 61 -10.59 1.80 -11.88
N ALA A 62 -11.33 1.83 -10.77
CA ALA A 62 -12.79 1.96 -10.81
C ALA A 62 -13.25 3.33 -11.31
N PHE A 63 -12.68 4.42 -10.78
CA PHE A 63 -13.16 5.77 -11.07
C PHE A 63 -12.34 6.50 -12.14
N GLY A 64 -11.18 5.95 -12.52
CA GLY A 64 -10.39 6.44 -13.65
C GLY A 64 -10.66 5.67 -14.93
N SER A 65 -10.95 4.37 -14.85
CA SER A 65 -11.12 3.50 -16.02
C SER A 65 -12.49 2.82 -16.10
N GLU A 66 -13.42 3.15 -15.19
CA GLU A 66 -14.75 2.51 -15.09
C GLU A 66 -14.67 0.99 -14.88
N ALA A 67 -13.59 0.52 -14.26
CA ALA A 67 -13.34 -0.91 -14.11
C ALA A 67 -14.25 -1.58 -13.08
N SER A 68 -14.69 -2.79 -13.40
CA SER A 68 -15.21 -3.76 -12.43
C SER A 68 -14.08 -4.19 -11.49
N THR A 69 -14.28 -4.17 -10.16
CA THR A 69 -13.19 -4.49 -9.21
C THR A 69 -13.52 -5.62 -8.23
N VAL A 70 -12.62 -6.58 -8.11
CA VAL A 70 -12.59 -7.56 -7.00
C VAL A 70 -11.47 -7.16 -6.04
N GLY A 71 -11.79 -6.98 -4.77
CA GLY A 71 -10.84 -6.65 -3.72
C GLY A 71 -10.71 -7.77 -2.70
N VAL A 72 -9.48 -8.20 -2.43
CA VAL A 72 -9.13 -9.12 -1.35
C VAL A 72 -8.41 -8.34 -0.26
N PHE A 73 -8.81 -8.53 1.00
CA PHE A 73 -8.20 -7.88 2.15
C PHE A 73 -8.45 -8.68 3.44
N TYR A 74 -7.76 -8.32 4.52
CA TYR A 74 -7.95 -8.95 5.83
C TYR A 74 -8.21 -7.88 6.89
N GLU A 75 -9.49 -7.56 7.08
CA GLU A 75 -9.97 -6.46 7.90
C GLU A 75 -10.92 -6.95 9.00
N ARG A 76 -10.95 -6.23 10.12
CA ARG A 76 -11.77 -6.58 11.27
C ARG A 76 -13.03 -5.71 11.29
N PRO A 77 -14.23 -6.30 11.21
CA PRO A 77 -15.45 -5.54 11.45
C PRO A 77 -15.51 -5.05 12.91
N ALA A 78 -16.38 -4.09 13.19
CA ALA A 78 -16.60 -3.62 14.54
C ALA A 78 -17.16 -4.74 15.43
N GLN A 79 -16.75 -4.74 16.70
CA GLN A 79 -17.18 -5.74 17.67
C GLN A 79 -17.48 -5.09 19.02
N LYS A 80 -18.72 -5.21 19.49
CA LYS A 80 -19.17 -4.66 20.78
C LYS A 80 -18.85 -3.15 20.87
N LYS A 81 -17.92 -2.77 21.77
CA LYS A 81 -17.47 -1.39 22.00
C LYS A 81 -16.19 -1.02 21.23
N ARG A 82 -15.71 -1.88 20.33
CA ARG A 82 -14.52 -1.64 19.51
C ARG A 82 -14.92 -1.30 18.07
N THR A 83 -14.29 -0.27 17.53
CA THR A 83 -14.45 0.12 16.13
C THR A 83 -13.89 -0.96 15.21
N ALA A 84 -14.32 -0.97 13.95
CA ALA A 84 -13.66 -1.73 12.90
C ALA A 84 -12.23 -1.21 12.67
N SER A 85 -11.43 -1.98 11.94
CA SER A 85 -10.18 -1.47 11.36
C SER A 85 -10.47 -0.38 10.32
N PRO A 86 -9.54 0.56 10.09
CA PRO A 86 -9.75 1.63 9.12
C PRO A 86 -10.05 1.09 7.72
N GLY A 87 -9.37 0.01 7.30
CA GLY A 87 -9.58 -0.60 5.98
C GLY A 87 -10.97 -1.18 5.78
N TRP A 88 -11.63 -1.68 6.84
CA TRP A 88 -13.03 -2.10 6.78
C TRP A 88 -13.95 -0.94 6.38
N TYR A 89 -13.81 0.21 7.06
CA TYR A 89 -14.63 1.39 6.76
C TYR A 89 -14.34 1.97 5.38
N LYS A 90 -13.06 2.00 4.97
CA LYS A 90 -12.66 2.49 3.65
C LYS A 90 -13.22 1.60 2.54
N SER A 91 -13.12 0.28 2.67
CA SER A 91 -13.72 -0.66 1.72
C SER A 91 -15.23 -0.53 1.64
N ALA A 92 -15.92 -0.35 2.78
CA ALA A 92 -17.37 -0.14 2.80
C ALA A 92 -17.77 1.16 2.10
N ALA A 93 -17.03 2.25 2.32
CA ALA A 93 -17.23 3.52 1.64
C ALA A 93 -16.99 3.38 0.13
N PHE A 94 -15.89 2.75 -0.28
CA PHE A 94 -15.59 2.47 -1.69
C PHE A 94 -16.74 1.71 -2.36
N SER A 95 -17.24 0.63 -1.73
CA SER A 95 -18.32 -0.18 -2.29
C SER A 95 -19.62 0.61 -2.48
N ARG A 96 -19.97 1.48 -1.52
CA ARG A 96 -21.13 2.36 -1.64
C ARG A 96 -20.96 3.34 -2.80
N GLU A 97 -19.82 3.99 -2.91
CA GLU A 97 -19.58 4.96 -3.98
C GLU A 97 -19.52 4.30 -5.35
N ALA A 98 -18.92 3.11 -5.46
CA ALA A 98 -18.92 2.34 -6.69
C ALA A 98 -20.34 1.96 -7.12
N ALA A 99 -21.16 1.45 -6.20
CA ALA A 99 -22.57 1.12 -6.47
C ALA A 99 -23.37 2.36 -6.91
N ASN A 100 -23.15 3.52 -6.28
CA ASN A 100 -23.77 4.79 -6.68
C ASN A 100 -23.38 5.24 -8.10
N ASN A 101 -22.28 4.74 -8.64
CA ASN A 101 -21.81 5.02 -10.01
C ASN A 101 -22.03 3.82 -10.96
N GLY A 102 -22.79 2.79 -10.54
CA GLY A 102 -23.07 1.62 -11.38
C GLY A 102 -21.87 0.70 -11.62
N LEU A 103 -20.81 0.81 -10.82
CA LEU A 103 -19.59 0.02 -10.96
C LEU A 103 -19.67 -1.27 -10.14
N TYR A 104 -19.27 -2.39 -10.75
CA TYR A 104 -19.24 -3.68 -10.07
C TYR A 104 -18.15 -3.74 -8.98
N VAL A 105 -18.51 -4.32 -7.83
CA VAL A 105 -17.61 -4.55 -6.70
C VAL A 105 -17.82 -5.95 -6.12
N GLY A 106 -16.76 -6.76 -6.17
CA GLY A 106 -16.61 -7.96 -5.36
C GLY A 106 -15.67 -7.71 -4.18
N ASN A 107 -16.02 -8.17 -2.98
CA ASN A 107 -15.17 -8.06 -1.79
C ASN A 107 -15.00 -9.42 -1.12
N ILE A 108 -13.75 -9.80 -0.87
CA ILE A 108 -13.40 -11.00 -0.12
C ILE A 108 -12.58 -10.57 1.09
N ASN A 109 -13.06 -10.93 2.29
CA ASN A 109 -12.36 -10.65 3.54
C ASN A 109 -11.78 -11.94 4.11
N GLY A 110 -10.48 -12.15 3.96
CA GLY A 110 -9.80 -13.37 4.35
C GLY A 110 -8.29 -13.29 4.21
N ASP A 111 -7.59 -14.33 4.69
CA ASP A 111 -6.14 -14.42 4.54
C ASP A 111 -5.77 -14.67 3.07
N ALA A 112 -5.20 -13.65 2.41
CA ALA A 112 -4.78 -13.73 1.02
C ALA A 112 -3.71 -14.80 0.75
N TYR A 113 -2.97 -15.23 1.78
CA TYR A 113 -2.01 -16.32 1.64
C TYR A 113 -2.70 -17.69 1.52
N SER A 114 -3.92 -17.83 2.03
CA SER A 114 -4.63 -19.11 2.05
C SER A 114 -5.06 -19.57 0.66
N ASN A 115 -5.02 -20.89 0.45
CA ASN A 115 -5.54 -21.50 -0.78
C ASN A 115 -7.06 -21.29 -0.91
N GLU A 116 -7.77 -21.20 0.21
CA GLU A 116 -9.21 -21.00 0.24
C GLU A 116 -9.60 -19.66 -0.38
N VAL A 117 -8.97 -18.57 0.07
CA VAL A 117 -9.24 -17.22 -0.47
C VAL A 117 -8.87 -17.14 -1.96
N LYS A 118 -7.78 -17.80 -2.39
CA LYS A 118 -7.42 -17.88 -3.82
C LYS A 118 -8.49 -18.58 -4.65
N LYS A 119 -9.00 -19.73 -4.19
CA LYS A 119 -10.08 -20.47 -4.85
C LYS A 119 -11.38 -19.66 -4.89
N GLN A 120 -11.81 -19.11 -3.76
CA GLN A 120 -13.00 -18.26 -3.68
C GLN A 120 -12.90 -17.05 -4.63
N THR A 121 -11.71 -16.48 -4.77
CA THR A 121 -11.45 -15.38 -5.71
C THR A 121 -11.59 -15.82 -7.17
N VAL A 122 -11.03 -16.99 -7.54
CA VAL A 122 -11.20 -17.57 -8.87
C VAL A 122 -12.68 -17.80 -9.18
N GLU A 123 -13.41 -18.45 -8.27
CA GLU A 123 -14.84 -18.75 -8.44
C GLU A 123 -15.67 -17.47 -8.62
N LEU A 124 -15.42 -16.45 -7.81
CA LEU A 124 -16.04 -15.14 -7.93
C LEU A 124 -15.77 -14.50 -9.30
N ILE A 125 -14.50 -14.47 -9.74
CA ILE A 125 -14.13 -13.88 -11.03
C ILE A 125 -14.82 -14.64 -12.16
N LYS A 126 -14.79 -15.98 -12.14
CA LYS A 126 -15.44 -16.82 -13.15
C LYS A 126 -16.94 -16.58 -13.23
N ARG A 127 -17.60 -16.43 -12.08
CA ARG A 127 -19.05 -16.23 -11.97
C ARG A 127 -19.48 -14.87 -12.51
N ASP A 128 -18.78 -13.81 -12.11
CA ASP A 128 -19.31 -12.44 -12.27
C ASP A 128 -18.61 -11.66 -13.39
N LEU A 129 -17.34 -11.97 -13.70
CA LEU A 129 -16.51 -11.19 -14.63
C LEU A 129 -15.95 -12.01 -15.81
N ASP A 130 -16.15 -13.34 -15.78
CA ASP A 130 -15.46 -14.38 -16.56
C ASP A 130 -13.94 -14.42 -16.34
N LYS A 131 -13.24 -13.29 -16.55
CA LYS A 131 -11.78 -13.14 -16.43
C LYS A 131 -11.43 -11.72 -15.95
N VAL A 132 -10.24 -11.55 -15.39
CA VAL A 132 -9.64 -10.23 -15.11
C VAL A 132 -8.53 -9.91 -16.10
N ASP A 133 -8.41 -8.64 -16.47
CA ASP A 133 -7.35 -8.11 -17.35
C ASP A 133 -6.23 -7.41 -16.57
N MET A 134 -6.42 -7.22 -15.27
CA MET A 134 -5.36 -6.72 -14.41
C MET A 134 -5.37 -7.32 -13.01
N VAL A 135 -4.19 -7.62 -12.46
CA VAL A 135 -3.98 -8.07 -11.08
C VAL A 135 -2.97 -7.17 -10.36
N VAL A 136 -3.43 -6.40 -9.38
CA VAL A 136 -2.57 -5.60 -8.49
C VAL A 136 -2.28 -6.40 -7.22
N TYR A 137 -1.00 -6.69 -6.97
CA TYR A 137 -0.54 -7.27 -5.72
C TYR A 137 0.02 -6.17 -4.82
N SER A 138 -0.73 -5.81 -3.78
CA SER A 138 -0.42 -4.73 -2.84
C SER A 138 -0.56 -5.20 -1.39
N LEU A 139 -0.13 -6.44 -1.11
CA LEU A 139 -0.21 -7.02 0.23
C LEU A 139 0.96 -6.53 1.10
N ALA A 140 0.65 -6.07 2.31
CA ALA A 140 1.63 -5.83 3.36
C ALA A 140 1.19 -6.56 4.63
N ALA A 141 1.94 -7.58 5.02
CA ALA A 141 1.62 -8.42 6.17
C ALA A 141 2.87 -8.67 7.03
N PRO A 142 2.72 -8.73 8.37
CA PRO A 142 3.83 -9.05 9.27
C PRO A 142 4.14 -10.56 9.33
N GLN A 143 3.25 -11.40 8.79
CA GLN A 143 3.37 -12.84 8.84
C GLN A 143 2.66 -13.51 7.67
N ARG A 144 3.08 -14.74 7.37
CA ARG A 144 2.44 -15.63 6.40
C ARG A 144 2.27 -17.00 7.05
N THR A 145 1.08 -17.56 6.93
CA THR A 145 0.79 -18.93 7.38
C THR A 145 0.71 -19.84 6.16
N LEU A 146 1.48 -20.92 6.17
CA LEU A 146 1.43 -21.96 5.14
C LEU A 146 0.26 -22.94 5.39
N PRO A 147 -0.15 -23.71 4.38
CA PRO A 147 -1.23 -24.70 4.51
C PRO A 147 -0.98 -25.78 5.58
N ASP A 148 0.28 -26.08 5.90
CA ASP A 148 0.67 -27.04 6.95
C ASP A 148 0.61 -26.45 8.37
N GLY A 149 0.25 -25.16 8.50
CA GLY A 149 0.20 -24.43 9.77
C GLY A 149 1.50 -23.73 10.15
N THR A 150 2.58 -23.91 9.39
CA THR A 150 3.85 -23.20 9.61
C THR A 150 3.64 -21.69 9.46
N VAL A 151 4.14 -20.91 10.41
CA VAL A 151 4.00 -19.44 10.40
C VAL A 151 5.36 -18.77 10.29
N PHE A 152 5.57 -18.04 9.21
CA PHE A 152 6.74 -17.18 9.01
C PHE A 152 6.46 -15.75 9.44
N ARG A 153 7.48 -15.07 9.97
CA ARG A 153 7.37 -13.66 10.40
C ARG A 153 8.38 -12.80 9.66
N SER A 154 7.91 -11.68 9.13
CA SER A 154 8.81 -10.67 8.61
C SER A 154 9.35 -9.82 9.74
N VAL A 155 10.63 -9.50 9.66
CA VAL A 155 11.28 -8.53 10.55
C VAL A 155 11.92 -7.44 9.70
N LEU A 156 12.05 -6.25 10.28
CA LEU A 156 12.72 -5.11 9.67
C LEU A 156 14.03 -4.87 10.43
N LYS A 157 15.10 -5.47 9.94
CA LYS A 157 16.41 -5.44 10.57
C LYS A 157 17.52 -5.25 9.53
N PRO A 158 18.62 -4.59 9.88
CA PRO A 158 19.80 -4.54 9.03
C PRO A 158 20.43 -5.93 8.89
N ILE A 159 21.27 -6.12 7.88
CA ILE A 159 22.06 -7.35 7.70
C ILE A 159 23.53 -7.03 7.99
N GLY A 160 24.19 -7.90 8.77
CA GLY A 160 25.63 -7.83 9.07
C GLY A 160 26.04 -6.83 10.15
N ARG A 161 25.57 -5.58 10.11
CA ARG A 161 25.94 -4.53 11.10
C ARG A 161 24.72 -3.91 11.77
N PRO A 162 24.79 -3.54 13.07
CA PRO A 162 23.70 -2.87 13.74
C PRO A 162 23.43 -1.50 13.11
N PHE A 163 22.17 -1.08 13.17
CA PHE A 163 21.74 0.24 12.75
C PHE A 163 21.43 1.08 13.98
N SER A 164 22.00 2.28 14.04
CA SER A 164 21.65 3.30 15.03
C SER A 164 21.10 4.53 14.32
N GLY A 165 19.96 5.03 14.80
CA GLY A 165 19.32 6.21 14.25
C GLY A 165 18.40 6.87 15.25
N VAL A 166 17.50 7.70 14.75
CA VAL A 166 16.46 8.34 15.56
C VAL A 166 15.08 8.14 14.94
N THR A 167 14.06 8.19 15.77
CA THR A 167 12.66 8.21 15.36
C THR A 167 11.92 9.34 16.09
N ILE A 168 10.74 9.71 15.60
CA ILE A 168 9.92 10.75 16.22
C ILE A 168 8.71 10.09 16.89
N ASP A 169 8.51 10.35 18.18
CA ASP A 169 7.27 9.98 18.85
C ASP A 169 6.16 10.93 18.39
N ILE A 170 5.16 10.37 17.70
CA ILE A 170 4.13 11.14 17.03
C ILE A 170 3.25 11.97 17.99
N ASN A 171 3.12 11.54 19.24
CA ASN A 171 2.25 12.19 20.22
C ASN A 171 2.99 13.32 20.93
N THR A 172 4.24 13.07 21.31
CA THR A 172 5.04 13.99 22.13
C THR A 172 5.93 14.90 21.30
N SER A 173 6.07 14.65 19.99
CA SER A 173 7.04 15.32 19.10
C SER A 173 8.50 15.13 19.54
N LYS A 174 8.78 14.18 20.45
CA LYS A 174 10.12 13.94 20.98
C LYS A 174 10.93 13.06 20.04
N ILE A 175 12.21 13.37 19.90
CA ILE A 175 13.14 12.57 19.12
C ILE A 175 13.73 11.50 20.04
N ARG A 176 13.64 10.24 19.64
CA ARG A 176 14.15 9.10 20.42
C ARG A 176 15.20 8.33 19.64
N PRO A 177 16.31 7.94 20.28
CA PRO A 177 17.26 7.03 19.65
C PRO A 177 16.60 5.68 19.41
N VAL A 178 16.98 5.03 18.32
CA VAL A 178 16.61 3.66 18.01
C VAL A 178 17.86 2.91 17.58
N SER A 179 18.02 1.69 18.10
CA SER A 179 19.05 0.75 17.67
C SER A 179 18.37 -0.54 17.22
N LEU A 180 18.83 -1.11 16.13
CA LEU A 180 18.39 -2.39 15.60
C LEU A 180 19.60 -3.31 15.43
N GLU A 181 19.52 -4.46 16.09
CA GLU A 181 20.50 -5.53 15.89
C GLU A 181 20.34 -6.16 14.49
N PRO A 182 21.43 -6.69 13.92
CA PRO A 182 21.36 -7.45 12.68
C PRO A 182 20.36 -8.61 12.73
N ALA A 183 19.77 -8.92 11.58
CA ALA A 183 18.98 -10.13 11.40
C ALA A 183 19.86 -11.37 11.40
N SER A 184 19.33 -12.45 11.97
CA SER A 184 19.83 -13.81 11.75
C SER A 184 19.46 -14.31 10.34
N GLU A 185 20.16 -15.35 9.86
CA GLU A 185 19.85 -16.00 8.57
C GLU A 185 18.40 -16.52 8.49
N ASN A 186 17.88 -17.03 9.62
CA ASN A 186 16.50 -17.48 9.69
C ASN A 186 15.53 -16.29 9.51
N GLU A 187 15.76 -15.18 10.20
CA GLU A 187 14.94 -13.97 10.07
C GLU A 187 14.95 -13.39 8.64
N ILE A 188 16.09 -13.46 7.95
CA ILE A 188 16.19 -13.08 6.53
C ILE A 188 15.30 -14.00 5.69
N THR A 189 15.44 -15.31 5.85
CA THR A 189 14.67 -16.32 5.11
C THR A 189 13.16 -16.19 5.33
N GLU A 190 12.73 -16.03 6.59
CA GLU A 190 11.32 -15.83 6.92
C GLU A 190 10.77 -14.53 6.33
N THR A 191 11.56 -13.45 6.34
CA THR A 191 11.15 -12.18 5.74
C THR A 191 10.95 -12.32 4.23
N VAL A 192 11.83 -13.04 3.53
CA VAL A 192 11.66 -13.37 2.10
C VAL A 192 10.40 -14.22 1.89
N LYS A 193 10.11 -15.19 2.75
CA LYS A 193 8.90 -16.02 2.64
C LYS A 193 7.59 -15.24 2.79
N VAL A 194 7.60 -14.17 3.58
CA VAL A 194 6.41 -13.33 3.83
C VAL A 194 6.27 -12.22 2.78
N MET A 195 7.34 -11.49 2.50
CA MET A 195 7.31 -10.25 1.71
C MET A 195 7.92 -10.39 0.31
N GLY A 196 8.46 -11.56 -0.03
CA GLY A 196 8.95 -11.88 -1.36
C GLY A 196 7.83 -12.12 -2.37
N GLY A 197 8.19 -12.65 -3.53
CA GLY A 197 7.28 -12.84 -4.65
C GLY A 197 6.57 -14.19 -4.69
N GLU A 198 6.89 -15.13 -3.79
CA GLU A 198 6.34 -16.49 -3.83
C GLU A 198 4.80 -16.53 -3.80
N ASP A 199 4.15 -15.75 -2.94
CA ASP A 199 2.67 -15.73 -2.91
C ASP A 199 2.07 -15.06 -4.15
N TRP A 200 2.76 -14.06 -4.72
CA TRP A 200 2.34 -13.46 -5.99
C TRP A 200 2.39 -14.49 -7.13
N GLU A 201 3.43 -15.33 -7.19
CA GLU A 201 3.49 -16.45 -8.14
C GLU A 201 2.34 -17.44 -7.93
N LEU A 202 2.03 -17.78 -6.68
CA LEU A 202 0.90 -18.67 -6.36
C LEU A 202 -0.44 -18.07 -6.80
N TRP A 203 -0.68 -16.78 -6.56
CA TRP A 203 -1.88 -16.10 -7.02
C TRP A 203 -2.03 -16.16 -8.55
N ILE A 204 -0.98 -15.79 -9.28
CA ILE A 204 -1.05 -15.79 -10.75
C ILE A 204 -1.21 -17.20 -11.29
N LYS A 205 -0.50 -18.18 -10.72
CA LYS A 205 -0.68 -19.59 -11.05
C LYS A 205 -2.13 -20.05 -10.83
N THR A 206 -2.71 -19.80 -9.66
CA THR A 206 -4.08 -20.24 -9.35
C THR A 206 -5.12 -19.55 -10.24
N LEU A 207 -4.95 -18.26 -10.54
CA LEU A 207 -5.84 -17.54 -11.46
C LEU A 207 -5.73 -18.08 -12.89
N MET A 208 -4.52 -18.41 -13.35
CA MET A 208 -4.27 -18.98 -14.67
C MET A 208 -4.84 -20.40 -14.80
N GLU A 209 -4.57 -21.28 -13.83
CA GLU A 209 -5.10 -22.65 -13.78
C GLU A 209 -6.63 -22.65 -13.67
N GLY A 210 -7.21 -21.67 -12.97
CA GLY A 210 -8.65 -21.45 -12.89
C GLY A 210 -9.28 -20.82 -14.12
N GLY A 211 -8.49 -20.47 -15.16
CA GLY A 211 -8.99 -19.82 -16.37
C GLY A 211 -9.60 -18.44 -16.13
N ALA A 212 -9.13 -17.73 -15.11
CA ALA A 212 -9.62 -16.44 -14.64
C ALA A 212 -8.80 -15.23 -15.13
N LEU A 213 -7.73 -15.44 -15.91
CA LEU A 213 -6.93 -14.38 -16.52
C LEU A 213 -7.28 -14.18 -18.00
N ALA A 214 -7.46 -12.92 -18.40
CA ALA A 214 -7.68 -12.52 -19.79
C ALA A 214 -6.39 -12.55 -20.61
N GLU A 215 -6.54 -12.60 -21.94
CA GLU A 215 -5.44 -12.30 -22.86
C GLU A 215 -4.95 -10.87 -22.63
N GLY A 216 -3.63 -10.67 -22.70
CA GLY A 216 -2.98 -9.40 -22.42
C GLY A 216 -2.96 -9.01 -20.94
N CYS A 217 -3.36 -9.90 -20.01
CA CYS A 217 -3.47 -9.54 -18.59
C CYS A 217 -2.17 -8.94 -18.04
N ILE A 218 -2.29 -7.80 -17.35
CA ILE A 218 -1.18 -7.11 -16.69
C ILE A 218 -1.21 -7.41 -15.20
N THR A 219 -0.09 -7.81 -14.61
CA THR A 219 0.04 -7.87 -13.16
C THR A 219 1.19 -7.00 -12.66
N THR A 220 0.97 -6.33 -11.54
CA THR A 220 1.99 -5.50 -10.91
C THR A 220 2.06 -5.73 -9.41
N ASN A 221 3.27 -5.62 -8.87
CA ASN A 221 3.56 -5.72 -7.45
C ASN A 221 4.35 -4.49 -6.99
N TYR A 222 3.97 -3.92 -5.84
CA TYR A 222 4.59 -2.71 -5.32
C TYR A 222 5.82 -3.00 -4.48
N THR A 223 6.88 -2.26 -4.74
CA THR A 223 8.09 -2.25 -3.92
C THR A 223 8.51 -0.82 -3.59
N TYR A 224 9.50 -0.69 -2.72
CA TYR A 224 10.11 0.59 -2.35
C TYR A 224 11.61 0.36 -2.22
N LEU A 225 12.45 1.05 -3.00
CA LEU A 225 13.91 0.92 -2.90
C LEU A 225 14.48 1.86 -1.83
N GLY A 226 13.91 3.06 -1.72
CA GLY A 226 14.30 4.07 -0.76
C GLY A 226 15.63 4.76 -1.06
N SER A 227 15.92 5.75 -0.23
CA SER A 227 17.13 6.57 -0.29
C SER A 227 18.27 6.01 0.55
N GLU A 228 19.48 6.55 0.35
CA GLU A 228 20.70 6.16 1.08
C GLU A 228 20.51 6.13 2.60
N VAL A 229 19.82 7.14 3.17
CA VAL A 229 19.59 7.22 4.62
C VAL A 229 18.70 6.09 5.15
N THR A 230 17.92 5.45 4.26
CA THR A 230 17.04 4.33 4.60
C THR A 230 17.62 2.96 4.22
N TRP A 231 18.68 2.90 3.41
CA TRP A 231 19.26 1.65 2.91
C TRP A 231 19.62 0.63 3.98
N PRO A 232 20.20 0.99 5.15
CA PRO A 232 20.55 0.00 6.16
C PRO A 232 19.36 -0.84 6.64
N ILE A 233 18.15 -0.28 6.68
CA ILE A 233 16.93 -1.00 7.09
C ILE A 233 16.18 -1.54 5.86
N TYR A 234 16.19 -0.82 4.74
CA TYR A 234 15.43 -1.18 3.54
C TYR A 234 16.25 -1.95 2.52
N ASN A 235 16.99 -1.25 1.66
CA ASN A 235 17.60 -1.86 0.48
C ASN A 235 18.66 -2.93 0.84
N HIS A 236 19.40 -2.71 1.93
CA HIS A 236 20.45 -3.61 2.41
C HIS A 236 20.02 -4.41 3.66
N GLY A 237 18.78 -4.26 4.11
CA GLY A 237 18.21 -5.02 5.22
C GLY A 237 17.47 -6.28 4.77
N THR A 238 16.78 -6.92 5.72
CA THR A 238 15.95 -8.12 5.47
C THR A 238 14.90 -7.90 4.39
N ILE A 239 14.25 -6.74 4.37
CA ILE A 239 13.24 -6.41 3.37
C ILE A 239 13.86 -6.22 1.98
N GLY A 240 15.14 -5.84 1.89
CA GLY A 240 15.89 -5.76 0.63
C GLY A 240 16.01 -7.12 -0.04
N LYS A 241 16.27 -8.17 0.74
CA LYS A 241 16.29 -9.56 0.25
C LYS A 241 14.93 -10.04 -0.26
N ALA A 242 13.84 -9.62 0.39
CA ALA A 242 12.51 -9.91 -0.13
C ALA A 242 12.27 -9.24 -1.50
N LYS A 243 12.84 -8.05 -1.75
CA LYS A 243 12.72 -7.34 -3.04
C LYS A 243 13.51 -8.00 -4.16
N GLU A 244 14.70 -8.54 -3.86
CA GLU A 244 15.45 -9.35 -4.83
C GLU A 244 14.61 -10.56 -5.28
N ASP A 245 13.86 -11.20 -4.35
CA ASP A 245 12.94 -12.28 -4.66
C ASP A 245 11.71 -11.82 -5.47
N LEU A 246 11.19 -10.61 -5.23
CA LEU A 246 10.14 -10.00 -6.05
C LEU A 246 10.56 -9.84 -7.51
N ASP A 247 11.81 -9.45 -7.78
CA ASP A 247 12.31 -9.35 -9.15
C ASP A 247 12.44 -10.73 -9.82
N ARG A 248 12.86 -11.74 -9.06
CA ARG A 248 12.87 -13.14 -9.52
C ARG A 248 11.45 -13.58 -9.88
N ALA A 249 10.48 -13.32 -9.01
CA ALA A 249 9.09 -13.67 -9.24
C ALA A 249 8.50 -12.97 -10.46
N ALA A 250 8.79 -11.69 -10.66
CA ALA A 250 8.32 -10.97 -11.85
C ALA A 250 8.81 -11.63 -13.15
N ARG A 251 10.08 -12.06 -13.21
CA ARG A 251 10.61 -12.80 -14.38
C ARG A 251 9.91 -14.15 -14.57
N PHE A 252 9.69 -14.89 -13.49
CA PHE A 252 9.00 -16.18 -13.54
C PHE A 252 7.55 -16.03 -14.03
N ILE A 253 6.82 -15.07 -13.47
CA ILE A 253 5.43 -14.80 -13.85
C ILE A 253 5.34 -14.31 -15.30
N ASN A 254 6.26 -13.47 -15.78
CA ASN A 254 6.31 -13.08 -17.19
C ASN A 254 6.41 -14.31 -18.11
N ALA A 255 7.26 -15.28 -17.77
CA ALA A 255 7.37 -16.51 -18.56
C ALA A 255 6.06 -17.29 -18.58
N GLN A 256 5.34 -17.37 -17.45
CA GLN A 256 4.03 -18.02 -17.37
C GLN A 256 2.95 -17.30 -18.18
N LEU A 257 2.90 -15.97 -18.11
CA LEU A 257 1.90 -15.15 -18.80
C LEU A 257 2.15 -15.00 -20.30
N SER A 258 3.31 -15.42 -20.80
CA SER A 258 3.67 -15.31 -22.23
C SER A 258 2.65 -15.97 -23.16
N SER A 259 2.05 -17.08 -22.75
CA SER A 259 1.01 -17.80 -23.51
C SER A 259 -0.29 -17.01 -23.66
N LEU A 260 -0.55 -16.07 -22.75
CA LEU A 260 -1.68 -15.14 -22.78
C LEU A 260 -1.30 -13.77 -23.37
N GLY A 261 -0.04 -13.56 -23.77
CA GLY A 261 0.47 -12.22 -24.12
C GLY A 261 0.47 -11.25 -22.93
N GLY A 262 0.38 -11.76 -21.70
CA GLY A 262 0.34 -10.97 -20.48
C GLY A 262 1.71 -10.53 -20.00
N THR A 263 1.75 -9.63 -19.02
CA THR A 263 3.00 -9.09 -18.46
C THR A 263 2.95 -8.95 -16.95
N ALA A 264 4.09 -9.10 -16.29
CA ALA A 264 4.29 -8.92 -14.86
C ALA A 264 5.40 -7.90 -14.61
N ARG A 265 5.13 -6.87 -13.80
CA ARG A 265 6.14 -5.83 -13.51
C ARG A 265 6.12 -5.40 -12.05
N VAL A 266 7.31 -5.25 -11.48
CA VAL A 266 7.47 -4.59 -10.19
C VAL A 266 7.40 -3.08 -10.42
N ALA A 267 6.58 -2.38 -9.63
CA ALA A 267 6.54 -0.92 -9.61
C ALA A 267 7.19 -0.41 -8.32
N VAL A 268 8.28 0.35 -8.49
CA VAL A 268 9.00 1.00 -7.40
C VAL A 268 8.29 2.29 -7.06
N MET A 269 7.58 2.27 -5.94
CA MET A 269 6.77 3.38 -5.44
C MET A 269 7.62 4.28 -4.54
N LYS A 270 7.17 5.52 -4.31
CA LYS A 270 7.82 6.44 -3.38
C LYS A 270 7.50 6.06 -1.92
N GLY A 271 8.32 6.56 -0.99
CA GLY A 271 8.08 6.48 0.44
C GLY A 271 6.88 7.34 0.84
N LEU A 272 5.85 6.68 1.39
CA LEU A 272 4.64 7.31 1.91
C LEU A 272 4.25 6.76 3.27
N LEU A 273 3.45 7.55 4.00
CA LEU A 273 2.86 7.12 5.25
C LEU A 273 1.69 6.15 4.99
N THR A 274 1.85 4.94 5.50
CA THR A 274 0.85 3.88 5.53
C THR A 274 0.90 3.21 6.90
N SER A 275 -0.08 2.38 7.23
CA SER A 275 -0.03 1.57 8.46
C SER A 275 1.21 0.68 8.54
N ALA A 276 1.74 0.25 7.38
CA ALA A 276 2.97 -0.55 7.32
C ALA A 276 4.21 0.32 7.55
N SER A 277 4.32 1.47 6.89
CA SER A 277 5.50 2.33 7.00
C SER A 277 5.61 3.08 8.33
N SER A 278 4.49 3.33 9.03
CA SER A 278 4.50 3.98 10.35
C SER A 278 5.19 3.12 11.43
N ALA A 279 5.22 1.80 11.24
CA ALA A 279 5.87 0.88 12.16
C ALA A 279 7.41 0.82 12.00
N ILE A 280 7.96 1.48 10.98
CA ILE A 280 9.35 1.31 10.58
C ILE A 280 10.22 2.37 11.27
N PRO A 281 11.25 1.95 12.04
CA PRO A 281 12.17 2.88 12.68
C PRO A 281 12.81 3.87 11.69
N GLY A 282 12.86 5.14 12.06
CA GLY A 282 13.42 6.22 11.24
C GLY A 282 12.50 6.77 10.14
N MET A 283 11.44 6.04 9.75
CA MET A 283 10.56 6.48 8.66
C MET A 283 9.76 7.74 8.99
N ALA A 284 9.40 7.97 10.25
CA ALA A 284 8.72 9.19 10.65
C ALA A 284 9.56 10.45 10.35
N LEU A 285 10.86 10.40 10.66
CA LEU A 285 11.79 11.49 10.36
C LEU A 285 11.99 11.63 8.85
N TYR A 286 12.24 10.52 8.17
CA TYR A 286 12.47 10.50 6.72
C TYR A 286 11.30 11.10 5.95
N LEU A 287 10.09 10.61 6.21
CA LEU A 287 8.89 11.10 5.54
C LEU A 287 8.62 12.56 5.87
N SER A 288 8.86 13.01 7.10
CA SER A 288 8.68 14.42 7.46
C SER A 288 9.64 15.34 6.70
N LEU A 289 10.91 14.95 6.54
CA LEU A 289 11.89 15.69 5.73
C LEU A 289 11.49 15.68 4.25
N LEU A 290 11.16 14.50 3.73
CA LEU A 290 10.83 14.28 2.34
C LEU A 290 9.57 15.04 1.93
N TYR A 291 8.53 15.03 2.76
CA TYR A 291 7.29 15.76 2.50
C TYR A 291 7.53 17.26 2.43
N LYS A 292 8.37 17.82 3.30
CA LYS A 292 8.69 19.25 3.26
C LYS A 292 9.29 19.64 1.93
N VAL A 293 10.42 19.02 1.56
CA VAL A 293 11.16 19.41 0.36
C VAL A 293 10.36 19.12 -0.92
N MET A 294 9.63 18.00 -0.98
CA MET A 294 8.81 17.69 -2.16
C MET A 294 7.58 18.59 -2.28
N LYS A 295 7.01 19.07 -1.17
CA LYS A 295 5.93 20.08 -1.22
C LYS A 295 6.45 21.43 -1.69
N GLU A 296 7.62 21.84 -1.22
CA GLU A 296 8.29 23.07 -1.68
C GLU A 296 8.64 22.99 -3.18
N ALA A 297 9.04 21.82 -3.67
CA ALA A 297 9.29 21.56 -5.10
C ALA A 297 8.01 21.30 -5.93
N GLY A 298 6.84 21.18 -5.31
CA GLY A 298 5.58 20.85 -6.01
C GLY A 298 5.49 19.41 -6.54
N SER A 299 6.35 18.50 -6.09
CA SER A 299 6.44 17.10 -6.53
C SER A 299 5.86 16.08 -5.54
N HIS A 300 5.33 16.55 -4.39
CA HIS A 300 4.73 15.66 -3.39
C HIS A 300 3.46 14.98 -3.91
N GLU A 301 3.39 13.67 -3.71
CA GLU A 301 2.26 12.81 -4.04
C GLU A 301 1.87 12.00 -2.80
N ASP A 302 0.57 11.79 -2.54
CA ASP A 302 0.10 10.71 -1.68
C ASP A 302 -0.23 9.46 -2.54
N CYS A 303 -0.76 8.41 -1.91
CA CYS A 303 -1.02 7.13 -2.60
C CYS A 303 -1.89 7.33 -3.84
N ILE A 304 -2.95 8.14 -3.77
CA ILE A 304 -3.88 8.32 -4.89
C ILE A 304 -3.26 9.08 -6.06
N GLN A 305 -2.45 10.12 -5.80
CA GLN A 305 -1.74 10.85 -6.84
C GLN A 305 -0.82 9.90 -7.60
N GLN A 306 -0.05 9.11 -6.85
CA GLN A 306 0.95 8.23 -7.43
C GLN A 306 0.33 7.04 -8.17
N THR A 307 -0.73 6.40 -7.66
CA THR A 307 -1.41 5.31 -8.39
C THR A 307 -2.13 5.83 -9.62
N THR A 308 -2.74 7.02 -9.56
CA THR A 308 -3.35 7.65 -10.73
C THR A 308 -2.30 7.89 -11.81
N ARG A 309 -1.14 8.44 -11.44
CA ARG A 309 -0.01 8.65 -12.37
C ARG A 309 0.53 7.32 -12.91
N LEU A 310 0.71 6.31 -12.06
CA LEU A 310 1.14 4.97 -12.48
C LEU A 310 0.23 4.42 -13.57
N PHE A 311 -1.09 4.52 -13.39
CA PHE A 311 -2.05 4.04 -14.38
C PHE A 311 -2.04 4.91 -15.63
N SER A 312 -2.17 6.23 -15.48
CA SER A 312 -2.40 7.15 -16.60
C SER A 312 -1.17 7.46 -17.45
N SER A 313 0.04 7.41 -16.87
CA SER A 313 1.27 7.79 -17.58
C SER A 313 2.25 6.66 -17.77
N LYS A 314 2.07 5.50 -17.12
CA LYS A 314 2.95 4.35 -17.26
C LYS A 314 2.19 3.15 -17.81
N LEU A 315 1.37 2.50 -17.00
CA LEU A 315 0.72 1.23 -17.37
C LEU A 315 -0.19 1.35 -18.59
N PHE A 316 -0.91 2.47 -18.71
CA PHE A 316 -1.85 2.75 -19.79
C PHE A 316 -1.59 4.12 -20.42
N GLY A 317 -0.35 4.62 -20.29
CA GLY A 317 0.06 5.88 -20.90
C GLY A 317 0.24 5.76 -22.41
N GLU A 318 0.29 6.91 -23.09
CA GLU A 318 0.67 6.97 -24.50
C GLU A 318 2.19 6.76 -24.64
N GLY A 319 2.59 5.90 -25.58
CA GLY A 319 4.00 5.59 -25.86
C GLY A 319 4.50 4.31 -25.17
N ASP A 320 5.80 4.04 -25.35
CA ASP A 320 6.42 2.84 -24.80
C ASP A 320 6.64 2.98 -23.29
N LEU A 321 6.34 1.90 -22.56
CA LEU A 321 6.59 1.83 -21.13
C LEU A 321 8.10 1.79 -20.85
N VAL A 322 8.62 2.88 -20.31
CA VAL A 322 10.01 2.96 -19.87
C VAL A 322 10.19 2.26 -18.52
N THR A 323 11.14 1.32 -18.46
CA THR A 323 11.55 0.60 -17.25
C THR A 323 13.03 0.84 -16.93
N ASP A 324 13.44 0.52 -15.71
CA ASP A 324 14.87 0.42 -15.37
C ASP A 324 15.51 -0.85 -15.94
N ASP A 325 16.83 -1.02 -15.71
CA ASP A 325 17.61 -2.17 -16.19
C ASP A 325 17.13 -3.52 -15.64
N ALA A 326 16.41 -3.52 -14.52
CA ALA A 326 15.80 -4.71 -13.93
C ALA A 326 14.37 -4.95 -14.44
N GLY A 327 13.87 -4.12 -15.37
CA GLY A 327 12.52 -4.19 -15.92
C GLY A 327 11.44 -3.61 -15.00
N ARG A 328 11.82 -2.81 -14.00
CA ARG A 328 10.88 -2.21 -13.04
C ARG A 328 10.32 -0.88 -13.54
N ILE A 329 9.07 -0.61 -13.19
CA ILE A 329 8.46 0.70 -13.38
C ILE A 329 8.93 1.60 -12.24
N ARG A 330 9.50 2.77 -12.57
CA ARG A 330 9.93 3.76 -11.58
C ARG A 330 8.85 4.82 -11.41
N MET A 331 8.37 4.93 -10.16
CA MET A 331 7.45 5.98 -9.68
C MET A 331 8.09 6.83 -8.57
N ASP A 332 9.30 6.45 -8.15
CA ASP A 332 10.12 7.07 -7.12
C ASP A 332 11.12 8.10 -7.66
N GLU A 333 11.11 8.38 -8.96
CA GLU A 333 12.06 9.29 -9.62
C GLU A 333 12.04 10.71 -9.05
N TRP A 334 10.86 11.20 -8.66
CA TRP A 334 10.73 12.52 -8.03
C TRP A 334 11.24 12.54 -6.59
N GLU A 335 11.15 11.41 -5.88
CA GLU A 335 11.76 11.28 -4.57
C GLU A 335 13.28 11.20 -4.69
N LEU A 336 13.81 10.49 -5.67
CA LEU A 336 15.24 10.27 -5.87
C LEU A 336 15.96 11.39 -6.63
N ALA A 337 15.27 12.47 -6.96
CA ALA A 337 15.90 13.65 -7.56
C ALA A 337 17.02 14.20 -6.67
N GLU A 338 18.11 14.65 -7.29
CA GLU A 338 19.36 15.03 -6.60
C GLU A 338 19.15 16.13 -5.56
N ASP A 339 18.34 17.15 -5.88
CA ASP A 339 18.01 18.27 -5.01
C ASP A 339 17.19 17.82 -3.79
N ILE A 340 16.21 16.94 -3.99
CA ILE A 340 15.40 16.33 -2.94
C ILE A 340 16.27 15.49 -2.00
N GLN A 341 17.10 14.59 -2.54
CA GLN A 341 17.97 13.73 -1.74
C GLN A 341 19.06 14.52 -1.01
N SER A 342 19.62 15.55 -1.66
CA SER A 342 20.59 16.46 -1.03
C SER A 342 20.00 17.18 0.19
N TYR A 343 18.74 17.62 0.10
CA TYR A 343 18.05 18.23 1.23
C TYR A 343 17.87 17.24 2.38
N VAL A 344 17.38 16.03 2.09
CA VAL A 344 17.17 14.99 3.11
C VAL A 344 18.49 14.64 3.80
N SER A 345 19.54 14.31 3.04
CA SER A 345 20.84 13.93 3.58
C SER A 345 21.49 15.05 4.41
N ARG A 346 21.40 16.30 3.97
CA ARG A 346 21.94 17.46 4.70
C ARG A 346 21.27 17.68 6.05
N ASN A 347 19.97 17.43 6.14
CA ASN A 347 19.17 17.71 7.33
C ASN A 347 18.98 16.50 8.24
N TRP A 348 19.19 15.27 7.74
CA TRP A 348 18.97 14.01 8.48
C TRP A 348 19.56 14.00 9.90
N LEU A 349 20.81 14.44 10.05
CA LEU A 349 21.52 14.48 11.34
C LEU A 349 21.40 15.83 12.07
N LYS A 350 20.72 16.82 11.49
CA LYS A 350 20.56 18.18 12.05
C LYS A 350 19.22 18.40 12.73
N VAL A 351 18.26 17.49 12.52
CA VAL A 351 16.93 17.60 13.12
C VAL A 351 17.02 17.35 14.63
N THR A 352 16.55 18.33 15.38
CA THR A 352 16.42 18.35 16.84
C THR A 352 14.97 18.65 17.22
N GLU A 353 14.63 18.50 18.49
CA GLU A 353 13.27 18.83 18.97
C GLU A 353 12.92 20.31 18.76
N SER A 354 13.90 21.21 18.86
CA SER A 354 13.69 22.66 18.72
C SER A 354 13.47 23.11 17.27
N ASN A 355 14.06 22.42 16.29
CA ASN A 355 13.95 22.77 14.87
C ASN A 355 13.08 21.79 14.05
N LEU A 356 12.44 20.82 14.70
CA LEU A 356 11.68 19.74 14.03
C LEU A 356 10.66 20.29 13.03
N ARG A 357 9.86 21.27 13.43
CA ARG A 357 8.79 21.83 12.56
C ARG A 357 9.32 22.87 11.55
N GLU A 358 10.57 23.30 11.70
CA GLU A 358 11.23 24.19 10.76
C GLU A 358 11.84 23.38 9.61
N LEU A 359 12.60 22.33 9.94
CA LEU A 359 13.34 21.51 8.98
C LEU A 359 12.50 20.37 8.39
N THR A 360 11.32 20.07 8.94
CA THR A 360 10.48 18.97 8.47
C THR A 360 9.01 19.37 8.40
N ASP A 361 8.22 18.63 7.62
CA ASP A 361 6.77 18.72 7.61
C ASP A 361 6.15 17.70 8.60
N PHE A 362 6.59 17.77 9.85
CA PHE A 362 6.07 16.88 10.89
C PHE A 362 4.58 17.14 11.17
N THR A 363 4.11 18.38 10.99
CA THR A 363 2.67 18.71 11.08
C THR A 363 1.86 17.97 10.02
N GLY A 364 2.33 17.96 8.77
CA GLY A 364 1.71 17.19 7.69
C GLY A 364 1.76 15.68 7.95
N TYR A 365 2.88 15.17 8.47
CA TYR A 365 2.99 13.77 8.88
C TYR A 365 1.96 13.37 9.95
N GLN A 366 1.83 14.17 11.02
CA GLN A 366 0.83 13.94 12.09
C GLN A 366 -0.59 13.95 11.53
N LYS A 367 -0.90 14.91 10.66
CA LYS A 367 -2.20 15.00 9.99
C LYS A 367 -2.47 13.74 9.15
N ALA A 368 -1.54 13.34 8.30
CA ALA A 368 -1.67 12.16 7.46
C ALA A 368 -1.85 10.88 8.30
N PHE A 369 -1.15 10.75 9.43
CA PHE A 369 -1.31 9.61 10.35
C PHE A 369 -2.72 9.51 10.94
N LEU A 370 -3.28 10.64 11.36
CA LEU A 370 -4.65 10.70 11.88
C LEU A 370 -5.66 10.38 10.79
N GLN A 371 -5.46 10.91 9.58
CA GLN A 371 -6.34 10.70 8.44
C GLN A 371 -6.36 9.24 7.97
N LEU A 372 -5.25 8.49 8.11
CA LEU A 372 -5.25 7.04 7.87
C LEU A 372 -6.33 6.30 8.68
N HIS A 373 -6.69 6.84 9.84
CA HIS A 373 -7.66 6.28 10.77
C HIS A 373 -8.99 7.06 10.80
N GLY A 374 -9.20 7.97 9.84
CA GLY A 374 -10.42 8.77 9.74
C GLY A 374 -10.49 9.99 10.68
N PHE A 375 -9.37 10.42 11.26
CA PHE A 375 -9.34 11.58 12.16
C PHE A 375 -8.71 12.82 11.49
N GLY A 376 -8.99 14.00 12.02
CA GLY A 376 -8.34 15.25 11.59
C GLY A 376 -8.89 15.87 10.30
N PHE A 377 -10.09 15.49 9.86
CA PHE A 377 -10.80 16.20 8.79
C PHE A 377 -11.58 17.39 9.36
N GLN A 378 -11.47 18.56 8.74
CA GLN A 378 -12.09 19.79 9.25
C GLN A 378 -13.62 19.76 9.18
N ASP A 379 -14.18 19.07 8.18
CA ASP A 379 -15.62 19.05 7.90
C ASP A 379 -16.38 17.94 8.64
N ILE A 380 -15.75 17.30 9.63
CA ILE A 380 -16.35 16.18 10.38
C ILE A 380 -16.53 16.59 11.83
N ASP A 381 -17.77 16.51 12.31
CA ASP A 381 -18.08 16.61 13.72
C ASP A 381 -17.69 15.32 14.46
N TYR A 382 -16.54 15.34 15.12
CA TYR A 382 -16.04 14.22 15.93
C TYR A 382 -16.71 14.10 17.30
N LEU A 383 -17.53 15.07 17.71
CA LEU A 383 -18.33 14.99 18.94
C LEU A 383 -19.70 14.35 18.70
N ALA A 384 -20.09 14.16 17.43
CA ALA A 384 -21.32 13.48 17.07
C ALA A 384 -21.29 11.98 17.39
N ASP A 385 -22.43 11.45 17.82
CA ASP A 385 -22.62 10.02 17.98
C ASP A 385 -22.64 9.32 16.62
N VAL A 386 -21.72 8.37 16.42
CA VAL A 386 -21.66 7.55 15.20
C VAL A 386 -21.78 6.06 15.52
N SER A 387 -22.38 5.30 14.62
CA SER A 387 -22.37 3.83 14.71
C SER A 387 -20.98 3.30 14.32
N PRO A 388 -20.30 2.52 15.18
CA PRO A 388 -19.08 1.83 14.79
C PRO A 388 -19.39 0.64 13.86
N SER A 389 -20.63 0.14 13.85
CA SER A 389 -21.03 -0.97 12.98
C SER A 389 -21.42 -0.44 11.61
N VAL A 390 -20.54 -0.65 10.63
CA VAL A 390 -20.78 -0.37 9.22
C VAL A 390 -20.82 -1.71 8.49
N ALA A 391 -21.96 -2.02 7.88
CA ALA A 391 -22.10 -3.22 7.07
C ALA A 391 -21.35 -3.07 5.74
N MET A 392 -20.77 -4.16 5.27
CA MET A 392 -20.19 -4.28 3.94
C MET A 392 -20.58 -5.63 3.38
N THR A 393 -21.13 -5.64 2.16
CA THR A 393 -21.40 -6.89 1.46
C THR A 393 -20.07 -7.56 1.14
N LEU A 394 -19.90 -8.76 1.67
CA LEU A 394 -18.83 -9.68 1.30
C LEU A 394 -19.42 -10.71 0.35
N VAL A 395 -18.62 -11.18 -0.58
CA VAL A 395 -18.96 -12.36 -1.37
C VAL A 395 -18.66 -13.56 -0.49
N GLY A 396 -19.69 -14.39 -0.27
CA GLY A 396 -19.62 -15.70 0.35
C GLY A 396 -19.44 -16.76 -0.72
#